data_AF-A0A5C7NW67-F1
#
_entry.id   AF-A0A5C7NW67-F1
#
_cell.length_a   1.000
_cell.length_b   1.000
_cell.length_c   1.000
_cell.angle_alpha   90.00
_cell.angle_beta   90.00
_cell.angle_gamma   90.00
#
_symmetry.space_group_name_H-M   'P 1'
#
loop_
_entity.id
_entity.type
_entity.pdbx_description
1 polymer ?
#
loop_
_entity_poly.entity_id
_entity_poly.type
_entity_poly.pdbx_seq_one_letter_code
_entity_poly.pdbx_strand_id
1 'polypeptide(L)' 'MSEVFHQAFIEVDEKGAEAAAATLAIGVLDGHGPIAAERPPVVRVDRPFLLAVQHVASGVCLLLGWVGDPR' A
#
# COMPACT_ATOMS: atom_id res chain seq x y z
N MET A 1 -16.05 12.95 -33.68
CA MET A 1 -15.04 12.45 -32.74
C MET A 1 -15.19 10.95 -32.69
N SER A 2 -14.12 10.21 -32.99
CA SER A 2 -14.08 8.74 -32.93
C SER A 2 -14.10 8.25 -31.47
N GLU A 3 -14.46 6.98 -31.25
CA GLU A 3 -14.37 6.34 -29.93
C GLU A 3 -12.93 6.30 -29.42
N VAL A 4 -12.78 6.45 -28.10
CA VAL A 4 -11.49 6.35 -27.38
C VAL A 4 -11.62 5.25 -26.35
N PHE A 5 -10.78 4.23 -26.47
CA PHE A 5 -10.73 3.09 -25.55
C PHE A 5 -9.54 3.22 -24.60
N HIS A 6 -9.77 3.00 -23.31
CA HIS A 6 -8.74 3.02 -22.27
C HIS A 6 -8.88 1.77 -21.39
N GLN A 7 -7.76 1.07 -21.18
CA GLN A 7 -7.68 -0.12 -20.34
C GLN A 7 -6.45 0.03 -19.43
N ALA A 8 -6.61 -0.31 -18.15
CA ALA A 8 -5.55 -0.33 -17.15
C ALA A 8 -5.63 -1.63 -16.33
N PHE A 9 -4.49 -2.09 -15.85
CA PHE A 9 -4.38 -3.30 -15.02
C PHE A 9 -3.50 -3.00 -13.81
N ILE A 10 -3.87 -3.55 -12.65
CA ILE A 10 -3.08 -3.47 -11.43
C ILE A 10 -3.19 -4.78 -10.65
N GLU A 11 -2.04 -5.26 -10.18
CA GLU A 11 -1.91 -6.43 -9.31
C GLU A 11 -1.14 -6.00 -8.06
N VAL A 12 -1.57 -6.48 -6.90
CA VAL A 12 -0.92 -6.19 -5.61
C VAL A 12 -0.61 -7.52 -4.94
N ASP A 13 0.67 -7.76 -4.69
CA ASP A 13 1.18 -8.96 -4.02
C ASP A 13 2.18 -8.60 -2.90
N GLU A 14 2.70 -9.60 -2.21
CA GLU A 14 3.66 -9.40 -1.11
C GLU A 14 5.02 -8.87 -1.59
N LYS A 15 5.38 -9.06 -2.86
CA LYS A 15 6.64 -8.58 -3.42
C LYS A 15 6.62 -7.08 -3.67
N GLY A 16 5.43 -6.50 -3.83
CA GLY A 16 5.25 -5.05 -4.04
C GLY A 16 5.60 -4.15 -2.84
N ALA A 17 5.79 -4.68 -1.62
CA ALA A 17 6.02 -3.92 -0.38
C ALA A 17 7.18 -4.44 0.49
N GLU A 18 8.15 -5.11 -0.14
CA GLU A 18 9.22 -5.91 0.50
C GLU A 18 10.07 -5.14 1.53
N ALA A 19 10.28 -3.83 1.34
CA ALA A 19 11.18 -3.04 2.20
C ALA A 19 10.65 -2.78 3.61
N ALA A 20 9.34 -2.62 3.80
CA ALA A 20 8.77 -2.25 5.12
C ALA A 20 8.70 -3.44 6.09
N ALA A 21 8.48 -4.65 5.58
CA ALA A 21 8.40 -5.87 6.38
C ALA A 21 9.74 -6.24 7.03
N ALA A 22 10.86 -6.02 6.31
CA ALA A 22 12.20 -6.33 6.81
C ALA A 22 12.61 -5.45 8.01
N THR A 23 12.27 -4.15 8.00
CA THR A 23 12.65 -3.23 9.09
C THR A 23 11.94 -3.55 10.41
N LEU A 24 10.65 -3.94 10.36
CA LEU A 24 9.90 -4.36 11.55
C LEU A 24 10.50 -5.61 12.20
N ALA A 25 10.97 -6.58 11.41
CA ALA A 25 11.59 -7.80 11.93
C ALA A 25 12.92 -7.50 12.66
N ILE A 26 13.76 -6.63 12.10
CA ILE A 26 15.06 -6.27 12.70
C ILE A 26 14.86 -5.52 14.03
N GLY A 27 13.95 -4.54 14.07
CA GLY A 27 13.71 -3.74 15.29
C GLY A 27 13.16 -4.54 16.48
N VAL A 28 12.48 -5.66 16.23
CA VAL A 28 11.99 -6.59 17.28
C VAL A 28 13.12 -7.50 17.81
N LEU A 29 14.10 -7.83 16.98
CA LEU A 29 15.23 -8.71 17.33
C LEU A 29 16.35 -7.98 18.09
N ASP A 30 16.52 -6.67 17.88
CA ASP A 30 17.63 -5.88 18.46
C ASP A 30 17.44 -5.40 19.91
N GLY A 31 16.46 -5.93 20.65
CA GLY A 31 16.54 -6.03 22.12
C GLY A 31 16.64 -4.71 22.92
N HIS A 32 16.18 -3.58 22.40
CA HIS A 32 16.01 -2.38 23.23
C HIS A 32 14.73 -2.51 24.08
N GLY A 33 14.87 -2.43 25.41
CA GLY A 33 13.80 -2.59 26.41
C GLY A 33 12.59 -1.65 26.22
N PRO A 34 11.56 -1.71 27.08
CA PRO A 34 10.26 -1.12 26.81
C PRO A 34 10.34 0.41 26.82
N ILE A 35 10.71 0.99 25.68
CA ILE A 35 10.11 2.22 25.21
C ILE A 35 8.61 1.92 25.31
N ALA A 36 7.81 2.81 25.90
CA ALA A 36 6.37 2.76 25.73
C ALA A 36 6.10 2.99 24.23
N ALA A 37 6.35 1.97 23.43
CA ALA A 37 6.17 1.96 22.01
C ALA A 37 4.67 2.05 21.87
N GLU A 38 4.18 3.24 21.53
CA GLU A 38 2.83 3.38 21.02
C GLU A 38 2.67 2.28 19.97
N ARG A 39 1.77 1.34 20.26
CA ARG A 39 1.54 0.21 19.37
C ARG A 39 1.20 0.80 18.01
N PRO A 40 1.90 0.43 16.93
CA PRO A 40 1.63 1.00 15.63
C PRO A 40 0.15 0.83 15.30
N PRO A 41 -0.48 1.83 14.67
CA PRO A 41 -1.89 1.76 14.34
C PRO A 41 -2.14 0.53 13.48
N VAL A 42 -3.15 -0.25 13.85
CA VAL A 42 -3.56 -1.42 13.07
C VAL A 42 -4.40 -0.94 11.90
N VAL A 43 -3.87 -1.05 10.68
CA VAL A 43 -4.60 -0.77 9.44
C VAL A 43 -5.15 -2.08 8.90
N ARG A 44 -6.48 -2.20 8.83
CA ARG A 44 -7.19 -3.31 8.19
C ARG A 44 -7.92 -2.78 6.97
N VAL A 45 -7.67 -3.39 5.81
CA VAL A 45 -8.30 -3.04 4.54
C VAL A 45 -9.29 -4.16 4.17
N ASP A 46 -10.29 -4.36 5.03
CA ASP A 46 -11.26 -5.48 4.99
C ASP A 46 -12.67 -5.04 4.54
N ARG A 47 -12.75 -3.87 3.91
CA ARG A 47 -13.98 -3.24 3.38
C ARG A 47 -13.64 -2.40 2.15
N PRO A 48 -14.61 -1.99 1.32
CA PRO A 48 -14.34 -1.25 0.11
C PRO A 48 -13.43 -0.03 0.31
N PHE A 49 -12.47 0.15 -0.58
CA PHE A 49 -11.43 1.17 -0.47
C PHE A 49 -11.07 1.78 -1.83
N LEU A 50 -10.38 2.92 -1.80
CA LEU A 50 -9.75 3.52 -2.97
C LEU A 50 -8.29 3.09 -3.04
N LEU A 51 -7.83 2.77 -4.23
CA LEU A 51 -6.44 2.50 -4.54
C LEU A 51 -5.94 3.57 -5.50
N ALA A 52 -4.77 4.13 -5.21
CA ALA A 52 -4.11 5.08 -6.10
C ALA A 52 -2.62 4.77 -6.21
N VAL A 53 -2.09 4.89 -7.44
CA VAL A 53 -0.65 4.88 -7.69
C VAL A 53 -0.23 6.28 -8.05
N GLN A 54 0.67 6.86 -7.27
CA GLN A 54 1.13 8.23 -7.43
C GLN A 54 2.64 8.26 -7.64
N HIS A 55 3.09 9.08 -8.60
CA HIS A 55 4.50 9.42 -8.68
C HIS A 55 4.85 10.43 -7.59
N VAL A 56 5.68 10.02 -6.63
CA VAL A 56 5.95 10.79 -5.40
C VAL A 56 6.51 12.19 -5.68
N ALA A 57 7.48 12.32 -6.60
CA ALA A 57 8.16 13.60 -6.80
C ALA A 57 7.28 14.66 -7.50
N SER A 58 6.35 14.24 -8.37
CA SER A 58 5.49 15.18 -9.11
C SER A 58 4.06 15.25 -8.58
N GLY A 59 3.66 14.31 -7.72
CA GLY A 59 2.27 14.17 -7.25
C GLY A 59 1.28 13.68 -8.31
N VAL A 60 1.74 13.32 -9.51
CA VAL A 60 0.85 12.86 -10.59
C VAL A 60 0.22 11.52 -10.22
N CYS A 61 -1.11 11.47 -10.30
CA CYS A 61 -1.88 10.24 -10.14
C CYS A 61 -1.81 9.43 -11.44
N LEU A 62 -1.13 8.28 -11.38
CA LEU A 62 -0.94 7.37 -12.51
C LEU A 62 -2.13 6.43 -12.67
N LEU A 63 -2.68 5.98 -11.54
CA LEU A 63 -3.86 5.10 -11.47
C LEU A 63 -4.73 5.52 -10.28
N LEU A 64 -6.04 5.44 -10.46
CA LEU A 64 -7.04 5.60 -9.41
C LEU A 64 -8.16 4.59 -9.65
N GLY A 65 -8.51 3.82 -8.62
CA GLY A 65 -9.55 2.81 -8.70
C GLY A 65 -10.30 2.65 -7.39
N TRP A 66 -11.53 2.14 -7.49
CA TRP A 66 -12.31 1.67 -6.34
C TRP A 66 -12.26 0.15 -6.31
N VAL A 67 -11.88 -0.41 -5.15
CA VAL A 67 -11.84 -1.85 -4.92
C VAL A 67 -12.98 -2.19 -3.98
N GLY A 68 -14.08 -2.70 -4.56
CA GLY A 68 -15.23 -3.19 -3.81
C GLY A 68 -15.12 -4.64 -3.39
N ASP A 69 -14.44 -5.44 -4.19
CA ASP A 69 -14.30 -6.89 -4.03
C ASP A 69 -12.91 -7.31 -4.53
N PRO A 70 -11.95 -7.62 -3.62
CA PRO A 70 -10.53 -7.81 -3.93
C PRO A 70 -10.18 -9.26 -4.35
N ARG A 71 -11.14 -10.02 -4.87
CA ARG A 71 -10.93 -11.42 -5.32
C ARG A 71 -10.12 -11.54 -6.61
#